data_AF-A0A7C6S6T5-F1
#
_entry.id   AF-A0A7C6S6T5-F1
#
_cell.length_a   1.000
_cell.length_b   1.000
_cell.length_c   1.000
_cell.angle_alpha   90.00
_cell.angle_beta   90.00
_cell.angle_gamma   90.00
#
_symmetry.space_group_name_H-M   'P 1'
#
loop_
_entity.id
_entity.type
_entity.pdbx_description
1 polymer ?
#
loop_
_entity_poly.entity_id
_entity_poly.type
_entity_poly.pdbx_seq_one_letter_code
_entity_poly.pdbx_strand_id
1 'polypeptide(L)' 'MAYCEGCGGEIYEGEDVYVVEGEILHAEWECLVQYIDPEVKTIEEALGVE' A
#
# COMPACT_ATOMS: atom_id res chain seq x y z
N MET A 1 -5.87 -14.44 -12.50
CA MET A 1 -6.59 -13.57 -11.56
C MET A 1 -5.80 -13.56 -10.28
N ALA A 2 -5.30 -12.40 -9.89
CA ALA A 2 -4.61 -12.19 -8.63
C ALA A 2 -5.51 -11.34 -7.72
N TYR A 3 -5.13 -11.22 -6.46
CA TYR A 3 -5.79 -10.33 -5.51
C TYR A 3 -4.77 -9.29 -5.04
N CYS A 4 -5.22 -8.05 -4.87
CA CYS A 4 -4.42 -6.98 -4.33
C CYS A 4 -4.26 -7.18 -2.83
N GLU A 5 -3.03 -7.34 -2.34
CA GLU A 5 -2.75 -7.52 -0.91
C GLU A 5 -3.04 -6.26 -0.07
N GLY A 6 -3.27 -5.10 -0.72
CA GLY A 6 -3.63 -3.86 -0.04
C GLY A 6 -5.12 -3.75 0.25
N CYS A 7 -5.97 -3.94 -0.76
CA CYS A 7 -7.43 -3.73 -0.64
C CYS A 7 -8.26 -5.02 -0.65
N GLY A 8 -7.66 -6.17 -0.94
CA GLY A 8 -8.32 -7.47 -1.09
C GLY A 8 -9.14 -7.64 -2.37
N GLY A 9 -9.13 -6.64 -3.27
CA GLY A 9 -9.86 -6.67 -4.54
C GLY A 9 -9.19 -7.53 -5.61
N GLU A 10 -9.95 -7.95 -6.61
CA GLU A 10 -9.44 -8.69 -7.76
C GLU A 10 -8.57 -7.80 -8.66
N ILE A 11 -7.51 -8.39 -9.23
CA ILE A 11 -6.67 -7.80 -10.28
C ILE A 11 -6.90 -8.58 -11.58
N TYR A 12 -7.30 -7.86 -12.63
CA TYR A 12 -7.62 -8.42 -13.94
C TYR A 12 -6.43 -8.33 -14.92
N GLU A 13 -6.53 -9.07 -16.02
CA GLU A 13 -5.49 -9.09 -17.05
C GLU A 13 -5.32 -7.72 -17.71
N GLY A 14 -4.07 -7.24 -17.77
CA GLY A 14 -3.71 -5.96 -18.39
C GLY A 14 -3.76 -4.75 -17.45
N GLU A 15 -4.14 -4.93 -16.19
CA GLU A 15 -4.04 -3.86 -15.18
C GLU A 15 -2.58 -3.62 -14.76
N ASP A 16 -2.26 -2.36 -14.50
CA ASP A 16 -0.96 -1.98 -13.94
C ASP A 16 -0.92 -2.31 -12.44
N VAL A 17 0.23 -2.83 -12.00
CA VAL A 17 0.43 -3.29 -10.61
C VAL A 17 1.72 -2.75 -10.02
N TYR A 18 1.75 -2.60 -8.69
CA TYR A 18 2.99 -2.50 -7.93
C TYR A 18 3.42 -3.89 -7.45
N VAL A 19 4.73 -4.13 -7.43
CA VAL A 19 5.33 -5.32 -6.81
C VAL A 19 6.18 -4.86 -5.64
N VAL A 20 5.74 -5.14 -4.42
CA VAL A 20 6.37 -4.70 -3.17
C VAL A 20 6.67 -5.93 -2.33
N GLU A 21 7.96 -6.18 -2.07
CA GLU A 21 8.43 -7.35 -1.31
C GLU A 21 7.94 -8.71 -1.85
N GLY A 22 7.56 -8.77 -3.13
CA GLY A 22 7.03 -9.98 -3.77
C GLY A 22 5.49 -10.05 -3.80
N GLU A 23 4.81 -9.17 -3.05
CA GLU A 23 3.36 -9.02 -3.07
C GLU A 23 2.89 -8.12 -4.21
N ILE A 24 1.68 -8.37 -4.71
CA ILE A 24 1.09 -7.67 -5.85
C ILE A 24 -0.02 -6.75 -5.35
N LEU A 25 0.04 -5.48 -5.74
CA LEU A 25 -0.95 -4.47 -5.41
C LEU A 25 -1.48 -3.84 -6.70
N HIS A 26 -2.74 -3.36 -6.71
CA HIS A 26 -3.17 -2.40 -7.73
C HIS A 26 -2.19 -1.21 -7.75
N ALA A 27 -1.92 -0.66 -8.93
CA ALA A 27 -1.08 0.54 -9.08
C ALA A 27 -1.76 1.84 -8.58
N GLU A 28 -2.41 1.77 -7.43
CA GLU A 28 -3.17 2.84 -6.78
C GLU A 28 -2.51 3.21 -5.46
N TRP A 29 -2.41 4.51 -5.19
CA TRP A 29 -1.76 5.03 -3.97
C TRP A 29 -2.43 4.48 -2.70
N GLU A 30 -3.75 4.34 -2.71
CA GLU A 30 -4.52 3.86 -1.54
C GLU A 30 -4.19 2.41 -1.20
N CYS A 31 -3.98 1.56 -2.21
CA CYS A 31 -3.61 0.15 -2.00
C CYS A 31 -2.20 0.05 -1.40
N LEU A 32 -1.27 0.90 -1.84
CA LEU A 32 0.07 0.95 -1.27
C LEU A 32 0.05 1.40 0.20
N VAL A 33 -0.72 2.43 0.54
CA VAL A 33 -0.83 2.92 1.93
C VAL A 33 -1.48 1.87 2.82
N GLN A 34 -2.55 1.22 2.36
CA GLN A 34 -3.21 0.16 3.11
C GLN A 34 -2.27 -1.04 3.35
N TYR A 35 -1.46 -1.40 2.36
CA TYR A 35 -0.50 -2.50 2.48
C TYR A 35 0.67 -2.17 3.43
N ILE A 36 1.26 -0.99 3.29
CA ILE A 36 2.40 -0.57 4.15
C ILE A 36 1.95 -0.26 5.58
N ASP A 37 0.67 0.07 5.77
CA ASP A 37 0.05 0.46 7.04
C ASP A 37 0.93 1.44 7.86
N PRO A 38 1.31 2.59 7.27
CA PRO A 38 2.24 3.50 7.93
C PRO A 38 1.60 4.17 9.14
N GLU A 39 2.37 4.31 10.22
CA GLU A 39 1.96 5.14 11.35
C GLU A 39 1.83 6.61 10.92
N VAL A 40 0.66 7.21 11.14
CA VAL A 40 0.43 8.64 10.90
C VAL A 40 0.84 9.42 12.14
N LYS A 41 1.86 10.27 11.99
CA LYS A 41 2.40 11.14 13.02
C LYS A 41 2.63 12.54 12.48
N THR A 42 2.55 13.53 13.36
CA THR A 42 3.15 14.86 13.15
C THR A 42 4.68 14.76 13.06
N ILE A 43 5.33 15.82 12.60
CA ILE A 43 6.80 15.82 12.54
C ILE A 43 7.42 15.88 13.94
N GLU A 44 6.75 16.54 14.89
CA GLU A 44 7.16 16.63 16.28
C GLU A 44 7.12 15.26 16.98
N GLU A 45 6.02 14.50 16.82
CA GLU A 45 5.87 13.13 17.32
C GLU A 45 6.93 12.19 16.73
N ALA A 46 7.21 12.31 15.42
CA ALA A 46 8.21 11.48 14.74
C ALA A 46 9.64 11.81 15.18
N LEU A 47 9.94 13.06 15.52
CA LEU A 47 11.24 13.51 16.03
C LEU A 47 11.38 13.37 17.56
N GLY A 48 10.28 13.12 18.28
CA GLY A 48 10.25 13.02 19.74
C GLY A 48 10.49 14.35 20.45
N VAL A 49 9.94 15.45 19.92
CA VAL A 49 10.18 16.83 20.42
C VAL A 49 8.93 17.52 20.98
N GLU A 50 7.89 16.76 21.33
CA GLU A 50 6.67 17.26 21.99
C GLU A 50 6.89 17.79 23.42
#